data_AF-A0A932LRG1-F1
#
_entry.id   AF-A0A932LRG1-F1
#
_cell.length_a   1.000
_cell.length_b   1.000
_cell.length_c   1.000
_cell.angle_alpha   90.00
_cell.angle_beta   90.00
_cell.angle_gamma   90.00
#
_symmetry.space_group_name_H-M   'P 1'
#
loop_
_entity.id
_entity.type
_entity.pdbx_description
1 polymer ?
#
loop_
_entity_poly.entity_id
_entity_poly.type
_entity_poly.pdbx_seq_one_letter_code
_entity_poly.pdbx_strand_id
1 'polypeptide(L)'
;MTASFRYVRLALGFALALVAVSPLRAQEGTLDKSDPKGITTDEVIKRFAAKEKEFQTARDQYTFRQDVKVQTLEGDTPDGEYRQVFDVSFDDKGHKVRTVVLSPQPTLQRVQMTTEDFEDIENRLPFVLTSDEIGEYDILYVGQQKQDELNTYVFDIAPKEIVGKKRYFQGRIWVDAEDYQIVKTYGKTVPDIKKKKGQENLFPKFTTWREQIDGKYWFPTYTRAEDTLKFSTNDVKIREIVKYMNYQRFGAKVTITYQGEEVKKADPAKQPDTPQDKPQQKPQ
;
A
#
# COMPACT_ATOMS: atom_id res chain seq x y z
N MET A 1 -13.24 42.94 -69.14
CA MET A 1 -12.18 42.24 -68.38
C MET A 1 -12.03 42.93 -67.03
N THR A 2 -12.62 42.38 -65.98
CA THR A 2 -12.40 42.82 -64.58
C THR A 2 -12.69 41.61 -63.70
N ALA A 3 -11.65 40.99 -63.17
CA ALA A 3 -11.74 39.83 -62.28
C ALA A 3 -11.83 40.29 -60.82
N SER A 4 -12.90 39.91 -60.13
CA SER A 4 -13.04 40.09 -58.68
C SER A 4 -12.51 38.86 -57.95
N PHE A 5 -11.45 39.04 -57.14
CA PHE A 5 -10.97 38.04 -56.19
C PHE A 5 -11.92 37.98 -54.98
N ARG A 6 -12.50 36.80 -54.71
CA ARG A 6 -13.20 36.50 -53.45
C ARG A 6 -12.25 35.77 -52.52
N TYR A 7 -11.92 36.38 -51.39
CA TYR A 7 -11.20 35.73 -50.29
C TYR A 7 -12.12 34.73 -49.59
N VAL A 8 -11.77 33.43 -49.65
CA VAL A 8 -12.35 32.39 -48.80
C VAL A 8 -11.59 32.43 -47.47
N ARG A 9 -12.28 32.79 -46.38
CA ARG A 9 -11.75 32.63 -45.02
C ARG A 9 -11.97 31.18 -44.59
N LEU A 10 -10.89 30.41 -44.53
CA LEU A 10 -10.88 29.08 -43.92
C LEU A 10 -10.75 29.25 -42.40
N ALA A 11 -11.85 29.07 -41.66
CA ALA A 11 -11.80 29.02 -40.20
C ALA A 11 -11.40 27.59 -39.78
N LEU A 12 -10.14 27.42 -39.39
CA LEU A 12 -9.64 26.17 -38.82
C LEU A 12 -10.04 26.11 -37.34
N GLY A 13 -11.16 25.43 -37.06
CA GLY A 13 -11.59 25.17 -35.68
C GLY A 13 -10.71 24.08 -35.06
N PHE A 14 -9.82 24.46 -34.14
CA PHE A 14 -9.12 23.52 -33.26
C PHE A 14 -10.13 22.96 -32.25
N ALA A 15 -10.65 21.76 -32.52
CA ALA A 15 -11.39 21.00 -31.52
C ALA A 15 -10.39 20.43 -30.51
N LEU A 16 -10.32 21.06 -29.34
CA LEU A 16 -9.56 20.57 -28.20
C LEU A 16 -10.26 19.29 -27.68
N ALA A 17 -9.73 18.12 -28.05
CA ALA A 17 -10.18 16.86 -27.47
C ALA A 17 -9.74 16.83 -25.99
N LEU A 18 -10.69 17.08 -25.08
CA LEU A 18 -10.50 16.76 -23.67
C LEU A 18 -10.36 15.23 -23.55
N VAL A 19 -9.12 14.76 -23.40
CA VAL A 19 -8.86 13.41 -22.90
C VAL A 19 -9.24 13.41 -21.44
N ALA A 20 -10.46 12.98 -21.13
CA ALA A 20 -10.88 12.69 -19.77
C ALA A 20 -10.01 11.54 -19.24
N VAL A 21 -9.06 11.86 -18.36
CA VAL A 21 -8.32 10.86 -17.60
C VAL A 21 -9.28 10.28 -16.57
N SER A 22 -9.98 9.23 -16.94
CA SER A 22 -10.78 8.45 -16.00
C SER A 22 -9.85 7.93 -14.89
N PRO A 23 -10.18 8.11 -13.60
CA PRO A 23 -9.43 7.43 -12.56
C PRO A 23 -9.52 5.93 -12.83
N LEU A 24 -8.38 5.23 -12.86
CA LEU A 24 -8.33 3.76 -12.85
C LEU A 24 -9.13 3.28 -11.62
N ARG A 25 -10.41 3.01 -11.82
CA ARG A 25 -11.17 2.14 -10.93
C ARG A 25 -11.04 0.77 -11.55
N ALA A 26 -10.37 -0.14 -10.83
CA ALA A 26 -10.41 -1.56 -11.13
C ALA A 26 -11.88 -1.94 -11.35
N GLN A 27 -12.17 -2.59 -12.48
CA GLN A 27 -13.53 -2.96 -12.85
C GLN A 27 -13.91 -4.20 -12.05
N GLU A 28 -14.66 -3.98 -10.98
CA GLU A 28 -15.17 -5.06 -10.15
C GLU A 28 -16.45 -5.65 -10.74
N GLY A 29 -16.45 -6.95 -11.00
CA GLY A 29 -17.67 -7.66 -11.40
C GLY A 29 -18.67 -7.81 -10.25
N THR A 30 -19.89 -8.26 -10.56
CA THR A 30 -20.86 -8.65 -9.54
C THR A 30 -20.35 -9.85 -8.74
N LEU A 31 -20.60 -9.86 -7.42
CA LEU A 31 -20.29 -10.99 -6.56
C LEU A 31 -21.26 -12.14 -6.81
N ASP A 32 -20.75 -13.29 -7.25
CA ASP A 32 -21.48 -14.55 -7.32
C ASP A 32 -21.27 -15.34 -6.02
N LYS A 33 -22.34 -15.63 -5.28
CA LYS A 33 -22.25 -16.35 -3.99
C LYS A 33 -22.19 -17.87 -4.14
N SER A 34 -22.14 -18.40 -5.36
CA SER A 34 -22.02 -19.83 -5.59
C SER A 34 -20.70 -20.39 -5.06
N ASP A 35 -20.73 -21.64 -4.58
CA ASP A 35 -19.55 -22.35 -4.16
C ASP A 35 -18.58 -22.58 -5.33
N PRO A 36 -17.27 -22.68 -5.06
CA PRO A 36 -16.28 -22.99 -6.09
C PRO A 36 -16.60 -24.32 -6.80
N LYS A 37 -16.42 -24.35 -8.12
CA LYS A 37 -16.62 -25.59 -8.90
C LYS A 37 -15.37 -26.45 -8.87
N GLY A 38 -15.50 -27.70 -8.43
CA GLY A 38 -14.41 -28.69 -8.49
C GLY A 38 -13.34 -28.56 -7.41
N ILE A 39 -13.52 -27.65 -6.44
CA ILE A 39 -12.63 -27.47 -5.29
C ILE A 39 -13.46 -27.05 -4.07
N THR A 40 -13.06 -27.46 -2.87
CA THR A 40 -13.73 -27.00 -1.64
C THR A 40 -13.13 -25.66 -1.19
N THR A 41 -13.90 -24.89 -0.43
CA THR A 41 -13.42 -23.63 0.17
C THR A 41 -12.19 -23.86 1.04
N ASP A 42 -12.17 -24.92 1.83
CA ASP A 42 -11.03 -25.27 2.70
C ASP A 42 -9.75 -25.58 1.90
N GLU A 43 -9.90 -26.21 0.73
CA GLU A 43 -8.78 -26.50 -0.15
C GLU A 43 -8.25 -25.21 -0.80
N VAL A 44 -9.13 -24.28 -1.19
CA VAL A 44 -8.71 -22.94 -1.64
C VAL A 44 -7.94 -22.22 -0.54
N ILE A 45 -8.42 -22.29 0.71
CA ILE A 45 -7.76 -21.66 1.87
C ILE A 45 -6.35 -22.21 2.08
N LYS A 46 -6.19 -23.53 2.07
CA LYS A 46 -4.87 -24.17 2.20
C LYS A 46 -3.92 -23.77 1.09
N ARG A 47 -4.41 -23.73 -0.17
CA ARG A 47 -3.59 -23.38 -1.33
C ARG A 47 -3.12 -21.93 -1.28
N PHE A 48 -4.02 -20.98 -1.01
CA PHE A 48 -3.59 -19.59 -0.97
C PHE A 48 -2.65 -19.32 0.20
N ALA A 49 -2.89 -19.95 1.36
CA ALA A 49 -2.02 -19.75 2.52
C ALA A 49 -0.60 -20.28 2.27
N ALA A 50 -0.48 -21.41 1.58
CA ALA A 50 0.81 -21.94 1.13
C ALA A 50 1.48 -21.00 0.10
N LYS A 51 0.71 -20.46 -0.85
CA LYS A 51 1.20 -19.52 -1.85
C LYS A 51 1.66 -18.19 -1.25
N GLU A 52 0.94 -17.67 -0.26
CA GLU A 52 1.34 -16.48 0.48
C GLU A 52 2.63 -16.72 1.29
N LYS A 53 2.87 -17.95 1.77
CA LYS A 53 4.16 -18.31 2.42
C LYS A 53 5.32 -18.33 1.43
N GLU A 54 5.12 -18.90 0.24
CA GLU A 54 6.10 -18.83 -0.86
C GLU A 54 6.38 -17.38 -1.25
N PHE A 55 5.32 -16.57 -1.41
CA PHE A 55 5.41 -15.16 -1.76
C PHE A 55 6.14 -14.34 -0.69
N GLN A 56 5.85 -14.54 0.60
CA GLN A 56 6.54 -13.86 1.70
C GLN A 56 8.06 -14.09 1.61
N THR A 57 8.47 -15.35 1.38
CA THR A 57 9.88 -15.72 1.22
C THR A 57 10.48 -15.07 -0.03
N ALA A 58 9.73 -15.05 -1.14
CA ALA A 58 10.18 -14.42 -2.38
C ALA A 58 10.37 -12.91 -2.20
N ARG A 59 9.43 -12.22 -1.55
CA ARG A 59 9.46 -10.77 -1.30
C ARG A 59 10.70 -10.32 -0.53
N ASP A 60 11.22 -11.17 0.35
CA ASP A 60 12.46 -10.91 1.07
C ASP A 60 13.72 -10.99 0.19
N GLN A 61 13.57 -11.27 -1.10
CA GLN A 61 14.64 -11.25 -2.10
C GLN A 61 14.46 -10.13 -3.13
N TYR A 62 13.58 -9.15 -2.92
CA TYR A 62 13.35 -8.06 -3.88
C TYR A 62 13.75 -6.70 -3.32
N THR A 63 14.40 -5.92 -4.17
CA THR A 63 14.58 -4.49 -3.98
C THR A 63 13.41 -3.74 -4.60
N PHE A 64 13.02 -2.62 -4.03
CA PHE A 64 11.95 -1.77 -4.56
C PHE A 64 12.04 -0.36 -3.99
N ARG A 65 11.42 0.60 -4.66
CA ARG A 65 11.17 1.95 -4.13
C ARG A 65 9.79 2.02 -3.52
N GLN A 66 9.67 2.56 -2.31
CA GLN A 66 8.40 2.82 -1.65
C GLN A 66 8.19 4.33 -1.50
N ASP A 67 7.07 4.86 -2.01
CA ASP A 67 6.63 6.25 -1.83
C ASP A 67 5.38 6.25 -0.95
N VAL A 68 5.53 6.75 0.27
CA VAL A 68 4.48 6.84 1.28
C VAL A 68 4.01 8.28 1.35
N LYS A 69 2.70 8.49 1.23
CA LYS A 69 2.07 9.79 1.35
C LYS A 69 0.81 9.68 2.21
N VAL A 70 0.75 10.49 3.26
CA VAL A 70 -0.39 10.58 4.17
C VAL A 70 -0.85 12.03 4.22
N GLN A 71 -2.14 12.26 3.98
CA GLN A 71 -2.75 13.59 3.94
C GLN A 71 -3.94 13.66 4.87
N THR A 72 -4.07 14.77 5.59
CA THR A 72 -5.38 15.18 6.16
C THR A 72 -6.12 16.01 5.12
N LEU A 73 -7.45 15.91 5.11
CA LEU A 73 -8.29 16.56 4.11
C LEU A 73 -9.35 17.47 4.77
N GLU A 74 -9.53 18.65 4.18
CA GLU A 74 -10.70 19.50 4.35
C GLU A 74 -11.57 19.37 3.09
N GLY A 75 -12.71 18.69 3.21
CA GLY A 75 -13.44 18.20 2.03
C GLY A 75 -12.59 17.20 1.24
N ASP A 76 -12.20 17.52 0.02
CA ASP A 76 -11.27 16.70 -0.80
C ASP A 76 -9.88 17.32 -0.98
N THR A 77 -9.66 18.48 -0.36
CA THR A 77 -8.43 19.27 -0.47
C THR A 77 -7.49 18.92 0.67
N PRO A 78 -6.22 18.54 0.41
CA PRO A 78 -5.23 18.34 1.46
C PRO A 78 -4.97 19.61 2.27
N ASP A 79 -5.07 19.52 3.60
CA ASP A 79 -4.74 20.59 4.57
C ASP A 79 -3.47 20.29 5.38
N GLY A 80 -2.88 19.10 5.19
CA GLY A 80 -1.60 18.69 5.74
C GLY A 80 -1.09 17.42 5.05
N GLU A 81 0.22 17.25 4.98
CA GLU A 81 0.87 16.11 4.32
C GLU A 81 2.11 15.63 5.08
N TYR A 82 2.27 14.32 5.18
CA TYR A 82 3.52 13.62 5.39
C TYR A 82 3.87 12.86 4.11
N ARG A 83 5.13 12.93 3.67
CA ARG A 83 5.62 12.14 2.54
C ARG A 83 7.03 11.66 2.79
N GLN A 84 7.29 10.39 2.50
CA GLN A 84 8.63 9.84 2.53
C GLN A 84 8.80 8.82 1.40
N VAL A 85 9.93 8.92 0.70
CA VAL A 85 10.33 7.97 -0.32
C VAL A 85 11.61 7.28 0.13
N PHE A 86 11.64 5.96 0.06
CA PHE A 86 12.82 5.18 0.39
C PHE A 86 13.04 4.05 -0.61
N ASP A 87 14.31 3.73 -0.83
CA ASP A 87 14.73 2.53 -1.54
C ASP A 87 14.96 1.42 -0.52
N VAL A 88 14.30 0.29 -0.74
CA VAL A 88 14.51 -0.96 -0.01
C VAL A 88 15.49 -1.79 -0.83
N SER A 89 16.66 -2.03 -0.27
CA SER A 89 17.76 -2.79 -0.90
C SER A 89 18.36 -3.79 0.10
N PHE A 90 19.52 -4.35 -0.23
CA PHE A 90 20.28 -5.21 0.67
C PHE A 90 21.72 -4.68 0.81
N ASP A 91 22.31 -4.82 1.99
CA ASP A 91 23.74 -4.56 2.19
C ASP A 91 24.62 -5.69 1.62
N ASP A 92 25.93 -5.51 1.67
CA ASP A 92 26.90 -6.51 1.18
C ASP A 92 26.89 -7.82 2.01
N LYS A 93 26.13 -7.87 3.13
CA LYS A 93 25.91 -9.05 3.97
C LYS A 93 24.53 -9.69 3.73
N GLY A 94 23.72 -9.13 2.82
CA GLY A 94 22.38 -9.62 2.50
C GLY A 94 21.28 -9.16 3.47
N HIS A 95 21.55 -8.22 4.38
CA HIS A 95 20.52 -7.65 5.24
C HIS A 95 19.73 -6.57 4.50
N LYS A 96 18.41 -6.53 4.71
CA LYS A 96 17.54 -5.49 4.15
C LYS A 96 17.95 -4.11 4.70
N VAL A 97 18.19 -3.16 3.79
CA VAL A 97 18.54 -1.76 4.10
C VAL A 97 17.47 -0.84 3.51
N ARG A 98 17.20 0.26 4.21
CA ARG A 98 16.33 1.33 3.74
C ARG A 98 17.12 2.62 3.61
N THR A 99 17.14 3.17 2.40
CA THR A 99 17.78 4.45 2.14
C THR A 99 16.72 5.48 1.83
N VAL A 100 16.68 6.56 2.62
CA VAL A 100 15.76 7.68 2.37
C VAL A 100 16.20 8.41 1.10
N VAL A 101 15.28 8.53 0.14
CA VAL A 101 15.47 9.24 -1.13
C VAL A 101 14.88 10.64 -1.04
N LEU A 102 13.73 10.78 -0.37
CA LEU A 102 13.02 12.04 -0.21
C LEU A 102 12.30 12.05 1.14
N SER A 103 12.45 13.13 1.91
CA SER A 103 11.73 13.36 3.16
C SER A 103 11.53 14.87 3.38
N PRO A 104 10.52 15.49 2.75
CA PRO A 104 10.16 16.88 3.02
C PRO A 104 9.68 17.07 4.46
N GLN A 105 9.71 18.31 4.94
CA GLN A 105 9.14 18.63 6.25
C GLN A 105 7.62 18.37 6.27
N PRO A 106 7.12 17.59 7.24
CA PRO A 106 5.69 17.29 7.33
C PRO A 106 4.89 18.54 7.73
N THR A 107 3.68 18.63 7.20
CA THR A 107 2.75 19.74 7.46
C THR A 107 1.48 19.30 8.19
N LEU A 108 1.35 18.00 8.52
CA LEU A 108 0.22 17.47 9.30
C LEU A 108 0.02 18.23 10.62
N GLN A 109 -1.20 18.72 10.85
CA GLN A 109 -1.58 19.43 12.09
C GLN A 109 -2.63 18.69 12.92
N ARG A 110 -3.50 17.89 12.26
CA ARG A 110 -4.68 17.26 12.89
C ARG A 110 -4.41 15.85 13.43
N VAL A 111 -3.36 15.22 12.91
CA VAL A 111 -2.87 13.90 13.32
C VAL A 111 -1.34 13.91 13.27
N GLN A 112 -0.72 12.95 13.94
CA GLN A 112 0.71 12.68 13.81
C GLN A 112 0.91 11.24 13.35
N MET A 113 1.96 11.03 12.55
CA MET A 113 2.44 9.69 12.25
C MET A 113 3.05 9.08 13.52
N THR A 114 2.54 7.93 13.92
CA THR A 114 3.00 7.16 15.08
C THR A 114 3.92 6.02 14.64
N THR A 115 4.64 5.42 15.59
CA THR A 115 5.44 4.20 15.34
C THR A 115 4.56 3.09 14.77
N GLU A 116 3.35 2.93 15.31
CA GLU A 116 2.41 1.91 14.87
C GLU A 116 1.94 2.11 13.41
N ASP A 117 1.85 3.36 12.94
CA ASP A 117 1.51 3.65 11.53
C ASP A 117 2.66 3.23 10.61
N PHE A 118 3.91 3.52 11.01
CA PHE A 118 5.08 3.09 10.24
C PHE A 118 5.25 1.58 10.20
N GLU A 119 4.99 0.90 11.32
CA GLU A 119 4.96 -0.56 11.38
C GLU A 119 3.90 -1.16 10.45
N ASP A 120 2.73 -0.52 10.35
CA ASP A 120 1.67 -0.94 9.43
C ASP A 120 2.02 -0.73 7.97
N ILE A 121 2.55 0.44 7.62
CA ILE A 121 2.99 0.76 6.26
C ILE A 121 4.03 -0.25 5.76
N GLU A 122 4.90 -0.70 6.66
CA GLU A 122 5.91 -1.71 6.37
C GLU A 122 5.34 -3.12 6.29
N ASN A 123 4.58 -3.53 7.31
CA ASN A 123 4.31 -4.94 7.55
C ASN A 123 2.86 -5.35 7.30
N ARG A 124 1.89 -4.43 7.35
CA ARG A 124 0.45 -4.73 7.28
C ARG A 124 -0.21 -4.30 5.98
N LEU A 125 0.11 -3.13 5.43
CA LEU A 125 -0.40 -2.71 4.11
C LEU A 125 -0.08 -3.69 2.96
N PRO A 126 1.12 -4.31 2.89
CA PRO A 126 1.39 -5.36 1.90
C PRO A 126 0.77 -6.73 2.26
N PHE A 127 -0.11 -6.77 3.27
CA PHE A 127 -0.74 -7.93 3.94
C PHE A 127 -0.54 -9.27 3.24
N VAL A 128 0.05 -10.22 3.96
CA VAL A 128 0.11 -11.64 3.58
C VAL A 128 -0.65 -12.45 4.63
N LEU A 129 -1.29 -13.54 4.20
CA LEU A 129 -1.94 -14.49 5.12
C LEU A 129 -1.37 -15.88 4.89
N THR A 130 -0.33 -16.21 5.65
CA THR A 130 0.46 -17.43 5.43
C THR A 130 -0.14 -18.66 6.12
N SER A 131 0.33 -19.85 5.72
CA SER A 131 -0.01 -21.13 6.37
C SER A 131 0.22 -21.15 7.88
N ASP A 132 1.15 -20.34 8.37
CA ASP A 132 1.49 -20.25 9.79
C ASP A 132 0.50 -19.39 10.57
N GLU A 133 -0.19 -18.48 9.88
CA GLU A 133 -1.05 -17.46 10.48
C GLU A 133 -2.55 -17.75 10.30
N ILE A 134 -2.95 -18.53 9.28
CA ILE A 134 -4.37 -18.82 9.00
C ILE A 134 -5.11 -19.43 10.21
N GLY A 135 -4.41 -20.11 11.11
CA GLY A 135 -5.00 -20.65 12.34
C GLY A 135 -5.56 -19.57 13.28
N GLU A 136 -5.06 -18.34 13.19
CA GLU A 136 -5.44 -17.19 14.02
C GLU A 136 -6.65 -16.42 13.47
N TYR A 137 -7.13 -16.77 12.27
CA TYR A 137 -8.20 -16.05 11.57
C TYR A 137 -9.44 -16.92 11.35
N ASP A 138 -10.60 -16.31 11.49
CA ASP A 138 -11.83 -16.81 10.87
C ASP A 138 -11.83 -16.36 9.41
N ILE A 139 -11.91 -17.34 8.50
CA ILE A 139 -11.82 -17.14 7.05
C ILE A 139 -13.12 -17.63 6.42
N LEU A 140 -13.97 -16.69 6.03
CA LEU A 140 -15.30 -16.97 5.50
C LEU A 140 -15.31 -16.75 3.99
N TYR A 141 -15.60 -17.81 3.23
CA TYR A 141 -15.87 -17.67 1.80
C TYR A 141 -17.15 -16.86 1.56
N VAL A 142 -17.07 -15.84 0.70
CA VAL A 142 -18.20 -14.95 0.38
C VAL A 142 -18.69 -15.09 -1.06
N GLY A 143 -17.90 -15.70 -1.94
CA GLY A 143 -18.26 -15.91 -3.34
C GLY A 143 -17.09 -15.77 -4.30
N GLN A 144 -17.41 -15.58 -5.57
CA GLN A 144 -16.49 -15.32 -6.66
C GLN A 144 -16.76 -13.94 -7.22
N GLN A 145 -15.70 -13.23 -7.60
CA GLN A 145 -15.83 -11.91 -8.19
C GLN A 145 -14.75 -11.70 -9.25
N LYS A 146 -15.12 -11.10 -10.37
CA LYS A 146 -14.12 -10.68 -11.37
C LYS A 146 -13.38 -9.44 -10.87
N GLN A 147 -12.05 -9.44 -10.95
CA GLN A 147 -11.20 -8.27 -10.72
C GLN A 147 -10.42 -8.01 -12.00
N ASP A 148 -10.84 -7.01 -12.77
CA ASP A 148 -10.31 -6.73 -14.11
C ASP A 148 -10.37 -7.97 -15.02
N GLU A 149 -9.25 -8.60 -15.34
CA GLU A 149 -9.19 -9.81 -16.18
C GLU A 149 -9.23 -11.12 -15.37
N LEU A 150 -9.09 -11.03 -14.03
CA LEU A 150 -8.94 -12.18 -13.14
C LEU A 150 -10.29 -12.67 -12.62
N ASN A 151 -10.44 -14.00 -12.58
CA ASN A 151 -11.49 -14.63 -11.79
C ASN A 151 -10.94 -14.88 -10.39
N THR A 152 -11.65 -14.44 -9.35
CA THR A 152 -11.15 -14.56 -7.99
C THR A 152 -12.17 -15.18 -7.04
N TYR A 153 -11.65 -15.92 -6.06
CA TYR A 153 -12.38 -16.28 -4.85
C TYR A 153 -12.29 -15.14 -3.84
N VAL A 154 -13.41 -14.84 -3.20
CA VAL A 154 -13.52 -13.74 -2.23
C VAL A 154 -13.70 -14.34 -0.84
N PHE A 155 -12.92 -13.83 0.12
CA PHE A 155 -13.03 -14.22 1.52
C PHE A 155 -13.09 -12.99 2.42
N ASP A 156 -13.97 -13.03 3.42
CA ASP A 156 -13.94 -12.12 4.57
C ASP A 156 -13.08 -12.77 5.66
N ILE A 157 -12.17 -11.98 6.24
CA ILE A 157 -11.21 -12.42 7.25
C ILE A 157 -11.25 -11.53 8.48
N ALA A 158 -11.23 -12.16 9.65
CA ALA A 158 -11.15 -11.48 10.93
C ALA A 158 -10.29 -12.30 11.91
N PRO A 159 -9.51 -11.66 12.80
CA PRO A 159 -8.79 -12.39 13.83
C PRO A 159 -9.78 -13.05 14.80
N LYS A 160 -9.52 -14.30 15.18
CA LYS A 160 -10.32 -15.04 16.17
C LYS A 160 -10.28 -14.38 17.54
N GLU A 161 -9.12 -13.83 17.88
CA GLU A 161 -8.88 -13.11 19.12
C GLU A 161 -7.79 -12.05 18.93
N ILE A 162 -7.85 -11.01 19.77
CA ILE A 162 -6.80 -9.98 19.83
C ILE A 162 -5.88 -10.30 21.00
N VAL A 163 -4.68 -10.82 20.70
CA VAL A 163 -3.72 -11.24 21.72
C VAL A 163 -2.68 -10.16 21.98
N GLY A 164 -2.69 -9.62 23.19
CA GLY A 164 -1.66 -8.70 23.68
C GLY A 164 -1.53 -7.43 22.83
N LYS A 165 -0.32 -7.19 22.31
CA LYS A 165 0.01 -6.05 21.44
C LYS A 165 0.10 -6.43 19.96
N LYS A 166 -0.27 -7.66 19.59
CA LYS A 166 -0.19 -8.12 18.20
C LYS A 166 -1.20 -7.35 17.34
N ARG A 167 -0.77 -6.98 16.13
CA ARG A 167 -1.57 -6.29 15.13
C ARG A 167 -2.06 -7.29 14.09
N TYR A 168 -3.34 -7.22 13.76
CA TYR A 168 -4.03 -8.13 12.85
C TYR A 168 -4.66 -7.35 11.70
N PHE A 169 -4.99 -8.04 10.61
CA PHE A 169 -5.81 -7.47 9.55
C PHE A 169 -7.25 -7.92 9.68
N GLN A 170 -8.21 -7.04 9.44
CA GLN A 170 -9.62 -7.42 9.33
C GLN A 170 -10.20 -6.80 8.08
N GLY A 171 -10.81 -7.63 7.22
CA GLY A 171 -11.32 -7.16 5.95
C GLY A 171 -11.65 -8.28 4.98
N ARG A 172 -11.48 -8.01 3.70
CA ARG A 172 -11.77 -8.88 2.56
C ARG A 172 -10.52 -9.06 1.71
N ILE A 173 -10.34 -10.27 1.20
CA ILE A 173 -9.29 -10.61 0.24
C ILE A 173 -9.90 -11.19 -1.04
N TRP A 174 -9.24 -10.94 -2.16
CA TRP A 174 -9.52 -11.56 -3.44
C TRP A 174 -8.30 -12.42 -3.81
N VAL A 175 -8.56 -13.71 -3.98
CA VAL A 175 -7.58 -14.74 -4.30
C VAL A 175 -7.79 -15.16 -5.74
N ASP A 176 -6.76 -15.04 -6.58
CA ASP A 176 -6.83 -15.49 -7.96
C ASP A 176 -7.20 -16.99 -8.05
N ALA A 177 -8.12 -17.34 -8.95
CA ALA A 177 -8.67 -18.69 -9.03
C ALA A 177 -7.74 -19.69 -9.74
N GLU A 178 -6.70 -19.22 -10.44
CA GLU A 178 -5.74 -20.05 -11.16
C GLU A 178 -4.50 -20.34 -10.30
N ASP A 179 -3.86 -19.28 -9.79
CA ASP A 179 -2.60 -19.35 -9.06
C ASP A 179 -2.75 -19.40 -7.53
N TYR A 180 -3.97 -19.16 -7.01
CA TYR A 180 -4.27 -19.07 -5.58
C TYR A 180 -3.44 -17.99 -4.85
N GLN A 181 -3.05 -16.92 -5.53
CA GLN A 181 -2.35 -15.79 -4.91
C GLN A 181 -3.34 -14.69 -4.54
N ILE A 182 -3.14 -13.99 -3.43
CA ILE A 182 -3.94 -12.80 -3.13
C ILE A 182 -3.56 -11.73 -4.16
N VAL A 183 -4.57 -11.13 -4.81
CA VAL A 183 -4.39 -10.08 -5.82
C VAL A 183 -4.91 -8.72 -5.35
N LYS A 184 -5.80 -8.73 -4.35
CA LYS A 184 -6.32 -7.51 -3.74
C LYS A 184 -6.74 -7.76 -2.30
N THR A 185 -6.59 -6.75 -1.46
CA THR A 185 -7.10 -6.72 -0.09
C THR A 185 -7.87 -5.43 0.15
N TYR A 186 -8.91 -5.48 0.98
CA TYR A 186 -9.65 -4.31 1.45
C TYR A 186 -10.00 -4.50 2.92
N GLY A 187 -9.50 -3.65 3.81
CA GLY A 187 -9.71 -3.83 5.24
C GLY A 187 -8.95 -2.80 6.04
N LYS A 188 -8.75 -3.08 7.32
CA LYS A 188 -7.93 -2.25 8.20
C LYS A 188 -7.10 -3.10 9.14
N THR A 189 -6.05 -2.50 9.69
CA THR A 189 -5.37 -3.07 10.83
C THR A 189 -6.22 -2.94 12.09
N VAL A 190 -6.23 -3.97 12.91
CA VAL A 190 -6.93 -4.03 14.20
C VAL A 190 -6.00 -4.56 15.30
N PRO A 191 -6.21 -4.16 16.57
CA PRO A 191 -7.21 -3.20 17.04
C PRO A 191 -6.78 -1.74 16.81
N ASP A 192 -7.76 -0.83 16.80
CA ASP A 192 -7.48 0.58 17.07
C ASP A 192 -6.95 0.74 18.51
N ILE A 193 -6.02 1.67 18.71
CA ILE A 193 -5.38 1.89 20.00
C ILE A 193 -6.11 3.01 20.74
N LYS A 194 -6.67 2.71 21.91
CA LYS A 194 -7.29 3.69 22.80
C LYS A 194 -6.69 3.59 24.20
N LYS A 195 -5.85 4.55 24.59
CA LYS A 195 -5.16 4.56 25.90
C LYS A 195 -5.94 5.39 26.93
N LYS A 196 -5.72 5.12 28.22
CA LYS A 196 -6.45 5.69 29.39
C LYS A 196 -6.35 7.23 29.58
N LYS A 197 -5.75 7.97 28.65
CA LYS A 197 -5.57 9.43 28.71
C LYS A 197 -6.06 10.16 27.45
N GLY A 198 -7.00 9.56 26.71
CA GLY A 198 -7.50 10.14 25.45
C GLY A 198 -6.51 10.09 24.29
N GLN A 199 -5.36 9.42 24.46
CA GLN A 199 -4.47 9.12 23.35
C GLN A 199 -5.07 7.98 22.53
N GLU A 200 -5.53 8.31 21.34
CA GLU A 200 -6.07 7.39 20.37
C GLU A 200 -5.15 7.31 19.16
N ASN A 201 -4.93 6.11 18.64
CA ASN A 201 -4.45 5.92 17.28
C ASN A 201 -5.44 5.01 16.54
N LEU A 202 -6.01 5.51 15.45
CA LEU A 202 -7.04 4.85 14.66
C LEU A 202 -6.48 4.58 13.26
N PHE A 203 -6.70 3.37 12.77
CA PHE A 203 -6.15 2.95 11.47
C PHE A 203 -7.23 3.02 10.39
N PRO A 204 -6.97 3.66 9.24
CA PRO A 204 -7.94 3.79 8.18
C PRO A 204 -8.17 2.46 7.47
N LYS A 205 -9.34 2.31 6.85
CA LYS A 205 -9.54 1.23 5.88
C LYS A 205 -8.77 1.53 4.60
N PHE A 206 -7.98 0.56 4.16
CA PHE A 206 -7.17 0.64 2.95
C PHE A 206 -7.58 -0.45 1.97
N THR A 207 -7.27 -0.20 0.70
CA THR A 207 -7.23 -1.21 -0.36
C THR A 207 -5.80 -1.35 -0.83
N THR A 208 -5.28 -2.58 -0.93
CA THR A 208 -4.01 -2.86 -1.59
C THR A 208 -4.28 -3.67 -2.85
N TRP A 209 -3.75 -3.19 -3.97
CA TRP A 209 -3.73 -3.89 -5.25
C TRP A 209 -2.34 -4.46 -5.49
N ARG A 210 -2.33 -5.69 -6.01
CA ARG A 210 -1.12 -6.39 -6.39
C ARG A 210 -1.08 -6.56 -7.90
N GLU A 211 0.11 -6.58 -8.44
CA GLU A 211 0.37 -6.86 -9.86
C GLU A 211 1.41 -7.98 -9.96
N GLN A 212 1.35 -8.73 -11.05
CA GLN A 212 2.31 -9.80 -11.29
C GLN A 212 3.67 -9.21 -11.67
N ILE A 213 4.72 -9.56 -10.92
CA ILE A 213 6.11 -9.20 -11.20
C ILE A 213 6.87 -10.47 -11.60
N ASP A 214 7.73 -10.34 -12.61
CA ASP A 214 8.53 -11.43 -13.21
C ASP A 214 7.68 -12.65 -13.64
N GLY A 215 6.39 -12.45 -13.91
CA GLY A 215 5.47 -13.50 -14.36
C GLY A 215 5.19 -14.60 -13.34
N LYS A 216 5.50 -14.39 -12.06
CA LYS A 216 5.41 -15.45 -11.04
C LYS A 216 4.60 -15.08 -9.80
N TYR A 217 4.89 -13.92 -9.19
CA TYR A 217 4.27 -13.54 -7.92
C TYR A 217 3.50 -12.24 -8.03
N TRP A 218 2.41 -12.14 -7.28
CA TRP A 218 1.59 -10.94 -7.16
C TRP A 218 2.11 -10.03 -6.05
N PHE A 219 2.89 -9.00 -6.42
CA PHE A 219 3.46 -8.04 -5.48
C PHE A 219 2.53 -6.85 -5.26
N PRO A 220 2.44 -6.29 -4.05
CA PRO A 220 1.72 -5.04 -3.82
C PRO A 220 2.41 -3.94 -4.62
N THR A 221 1.67 -3.19 -5.42
CA THR A 221 2.18 -2.05 -6.20
C THR A 221 1.50 -0.74 -5.81
N TYR A 222 0.27 -0.82 -5.30
CA TYR A 222 -0.50 0.33 -4.88
C TYR A 222 -1.35 0.03 -3.65
N THR A 223 -1.29 0.91 -2.65
CA THR A 223 -2.22 0.94 -1.53
C THR A 223 -2.85 2.31 -1.43
N ARG A 224 -4.16 2.35 -1.20
CA ARG A 224 -4.92 3.58 -0.98
C ARG A 224 -5.89 3.44 0.16
N ALA A 225 -5.86 4.38 1.09
CA ALA A 225 -6.88 4.57 2.11
C ALA A 225 -7.54 5.93 1.91
N GLU A 226 -8.87 5.98 1.97
CA GLU A 226 -9.62 7.21 2.14
C GLU A 226 -10.73 6.93 3.15
N ASP A 227 -10.56 7.47 4.36
CA ASP A 227 -11.43 7.16 5.48
C ASP A 227 -11.63 8.41 6.36
N THR A 228 -12.66 8.39 7.20
CA THR A 228 -12.85 9.40 8.26
C THR A 228 -12.63 8.76 9.60
N LEU A 229 -11.46 9.03 10.19
CA LEU A 229 -11.08 8.55 11.51
C LEU A 229 -11.89 9.30 12.58
N LYS A 230 -12.60 8.53 13.39
CA LYS A 230 -13.53 9.03 14.43
C LYS A 230 -12.82 9.11 15.78
N PHE A 231 -11.95 10.11 15.96
CA PHE A 231 -11.35 10.36 17.27
C PHE A 231 -12.40 10.91 18.23
N SER A 232 -12.17 10.72 19.52
CA SER A 232 -13.02 11.21 20.61
C SER A 232 -13.16 12.74 20.63
N THR A 233 -12.16 13.47 20.12
CA THR A 233 -12.15 14.94 20.07
C THR A 233 -12.77 15.50 18.79
N ASN A 234 -12.51 14.86 17.65
CA ASN A 234 -12.95 15.32 16.34
C ASN A 234 -12.80 14.24 15.28
N ASP A 235 -13.50 14.42 14.17
CA ASP A 235 -13.30 13.61 12.98
C ASP A 235 -12.12 14.14 12.15
N VAL A 236 -11.34 13.23 11.58
CA VAL A 236 -10.28 13.55 10.63
C VAL A 236 -10.46 12.72 9.37
N LYS A 237 -10.70 13.38 8.23
CA LYS A 237 -10.66 12.73 6.93
C LYS A 237 -9.20 12.59 6.50
N ILE A 238 -8.81 11.38 6.17
CA ILE A 238 -7.43 11.04 5.81
C ILE A 238 -7.40 10.43 4.41
N ARG A 239 -6.33 10.71 3.67
CA ARG A 239 -5.96 10.00 2.45
C ARG A 239 -4.54 9.48 2.61
N GLU A 240 -4.40 8.16 2.51
CA GLU A 240 -3.11 7.49 2.48
C GLU A 240 -2.88 6.87 1.12
N ILE A 241 -1.69 7.04 0.58
CA ILE A 241 -1.24 6.44 -0.67
C ILE A 241 0.15 5.87 -0.45
N VAL A 242 0.31 4.58 -0.70
CA VAL A 242 1.62 3.92 -0.75
C VAL A 242 1.80 3.33 -2.14
N LYS A 243 2.93 3.66 -2.77
CA LYS A 243 3.34 3.08 -4.06
C LYS A 243 4.58 2.23 -3.85
N TYR A 244 4.58 1.03 -4.42
CA TYR A 244 5.75 0.17 -4.48
C TYR A 244 6.16 0.02 -5.94
N MET A 245 7.38 0.41 -6.27
CA MET A 245 7.84 0.61 -7.65
C MET A 245 9.19 -0.05 -7.86
N ASN A 246 9.52 -0.33 -9.11
CA ASN A 246 10.85 -0.81 -9.52
C ASN A 246 11.27 -2.08 -8.78
N TYR A 247 10.36 -3.06 -8.66
CA TYR A 247 10.71 -4.37 -8.11
C TYR A 247 11.82 -5.01 -8.95
N GLN A 248 12.90 -5.42 -8.29
CA GLN A 248 14.00 -6.18 -8.90
C GLN A 248 14.48 -7.25 -7.94
N ARG A 249 14.70 -8.46 -8.45
CA ARG A 249 15.24 -9.54 -7.63
C ARG A 249 16.70 -9.27 -7.27
N PHE A 250 17.02 -9.36 -5.99
CA PHE A 250 18.38 -9.28 -5.48
C PHE A 250 19.25 -10.38 -6.11
N GLY A 251 20.40 -9.99 -6.67
CA GLY A 251 21.30 -10.87 -7.44
C GLY A 251 21.17 -10.75 -8.96
N ALA A 252 20.11 -10.12 -9.49
CA ALA A 252 20.18 -9.51 -10.82
C ALA A 252 21.15 -8.30 -10.73
N LYS A 253 21.79 -7.87 -11.83
CA LYS A 253 22.61 -6.63 -11.81
C LYS A 253 21.71 -5.46 -11.41
N VAL A 254 21.77 -5.04 -10.14
CA VAL A 254 20.94 -3.95 -9.60
C VAL A 254 21.62 -2.62 -9.93
N THR A 255 21.01 -1.84 -10.82
CA THR A 255 21.32 -0.42 -11.00
C THR A 255 20.08 0.38 -10.64
N ILE A 256 20.06 0.96 -9.43
CA ILE A 256 18.99 1.88 -9.02
C ILE A 256 19.38 3.29 -9.50
N THR A 257 18.73 3.75 -10.57
CA THR A 257 18.94 5.10 -11.12
C THR A 257 17.89 6.08 -10.61
N TYR A 258 18.28 7.33 -10.37
CA TYR A 258 17.39 8.47 -10.15
C TYR A 258 17.63 9.52 -11.23
N GLN A 259 16.61 9.88 -12.01
CA GLN A 259 16.72 10.88 -13.11
C GLN A 259 17.87 10.62 -14.10
N GLY A 260 18.22 9.35 -14.34
CA GLY A 260 19.31 8.97 -15.24
C GLY A 260 20.71 8.98 -14.60
N GLU A 261 20.86 9.37 -13.34
CA GLU A 261 22.11 9.26 -12.59
C GLU A 261 22.08 8.05 -11.64
N GLU A 262 23.18 7.29 -11.62
CA GLU A 262 23.42 6.25 -10.61
C GLU A 262 23.55 6.91 -9.23
N VAL A 263 22.79 6.42 -8.25
CA VAL A 263 22.95 6.85 -6.87
C VAL A 263 24.29 6.33 -6.37
N LYS A 264 25.30 7.21 -6.26
CA LYS A 264 26.60 6.87 -5.65
C LYS A 264 26.34 6.44 -4.21
N LYS A 265 26.79 5.23 -3.84
CA LYS A 265 26.81 4.73 -2.46
C LYS A 265 27.41 5.83 -1.56
N ALA A 266 26.63 6.34 -0.61
CA ALA A 266 27.18 7.24 0.40
C ALA A 266 28.12 6.43 1.31
N ASP A 267 29.34 6.89 1.49
CA ASP A 267 30.32 6.27 2.39
C ASP A 267 29.77 6.19 3.82
N PRO A 268 29.96 5.08 4.56
CA PRO A 268 29.43 4.89 5.92
C PRO A 268 30.01 5.82 7.00
N ALA A 269 30.81 6.82 6.64
CA ALA A 269 31.64 7.58 7.57
C ALA A 269 31.04 8.91 8.07
N LYS A 270 29.74 9.15 7.92
CA LYS A 270 29.07 10.28 8.57
C LYS A 270 27.72 9.86 9.17
N GLN A 271 27.76 9.45 10.43
CA GLN A 271 26.57 9.47 11.30
C GLN A 271 26.08 10.93 11.41
N PRO A 272 24.77 11.20 11.25
CA PRO A 272 24.16 12.41 11.79
C PRO A 272 24.16 12.31 13.32
N ASP A 273 24.67 13.35 14.00
CA ASP A 273 24.61 13.48 15.45
C ASP A 273 23.16 13.32 15.95
N THR A 274 22.93 12.29 16.75
CA THR A 274 21.73 12.17 17.58
C THR A 274 21.79 13.23 18.68
N PRO A 275 20.75 14.03 18.94
CA PRO A 275 20.74 14.92 20.11
C PRO A 275 20.81 14.08 21.40
N GLN A 276 21.93 14.18 22.13
CA GLN A 276 22.07 13.61 23.46
C GLN A 276 21.15 14.33 24.45
N ASP A 277 20.31 13.55 25.13
CA ASP A 277 19.63 13.94 26.37
C ASP A 277 20.66 14.46 27.40
N LYS A 278 20.49 15.70 27.85
CA LYS A 278 21.22 16.23 29.01
C LYS A 278 20.46 15.86 30.30
N PRO A 279 21.12 15.27 31.32
CA PRO A 279 20.50 15.07 32.62
C PRO A 279 20.20 16.42 33.31
N GLN A 280 18.96 16.58 33.77
CA GLN A 280 18.54 17.70 34.63
C GLN A 280 19.29 17.66 35.97
N GLN A 281 19.98 18.75 36.31
CA GLN A 281 20.46 19.00 37.67
C GLN A 281 19.28 19.37 38.59
N LYS A 282 19.22 18.71 39.76
CA LYS A 282 18.30 19.04 40.85
C LYS A 282 18.66 20.40 41.47
N PRO A 283 17.70 21.27 41.81
CA PRO A 283 17.97 22.45 42.63
C PRO A 283 18.14 22.06 44.11
N GLN A 284 19.06 22.75 44.78
CA GLN A 284 19.08 22.91 46.24
C GLN A 284 17.93 23.80 46.71
#